data_AF-D8FAY5-F1
#
_entry.id   AF-D8FAY5-F1
#
_cell.length_a   1.000
_cell.length_b   1.000
_cell.length_c   1.000
_cell.angle_alpha   90.00
_cell.angle_beta   90.00
_cell.angle_gamma   90.00
#
_symmetry.space_group_name_H-M   'P 1'
#
loop_
_entity.id
_entity.type
_entity.pdbx_description
1 polymer ?
#
loop_
_entity_poly.entity_id
_entity_poly.type
_entity_poly.pdbx_seq_one_letter_code
_entity_poly.pdbx_strand_id
1 'polypeptide(L)'
;MQKKRLFDPGEPVATFGGMTGLVLDHEMYGRARKTLPEGRKAGRYFAPGCCQRPDYVTQVPVLFEDGTWDVMRPMNIKKKSDIAEEKRKAIERMLKKTSDD
;
A
#
# COMPACT_ATOMS: atom_id res chain seq x y z
N MET A 1 1.26 -24.89 3.67
CA MET A 1 0.13 -24.07 4.18
C MET A 1 0.20 -22.70 3.51
N GLN A 2 -0.82 -22.32 2.73
CA GLN A 2 -0.92 -20.92 2.30
C GLN A 2 -1.18 -20.06 3.54
N LYS A 3 -0.36 -19.02 3.75
CA LYS A 3 -0.60 -18.04 4.83
C LYS A 3 -1.93 -17.34 4.52
N LYS A 4 -2.90 -17.40 5.43
CA LYS A 4 -4.13 -16.60 5.33
C LYS A 4 -3.74 -15.12 5.24
N ARG A 5 -4.18 -14.44 4.17
CA ARG A 5 -4.03 -12.99 3.98
C ARG A 5 -5.42 -12.38 3.90
N LEU A 6 -5.59 -11.18 4.46
CA LEU A 6 -6.82 -10.42 4.27
C LEU A 6 -6.77 -9.61 2.98
N PHE A 7 -5.58 -9.20 2.57
CA PHE A 7 -5.33 -8.44 1.34
C PHE A 7 -4.25 -9.12 0.50
N ASP A 8 -4.43 -9.09 -0.81
CA ASP A 8 -3.44 -9.61 -1.75
C ASP A 8 -2.61 -8.48 -2.36
N PRO A 9 -1.31 -8.68 -2.63
CA PRO A 9 -0.53 -7.72 -3.41
C PRO A 9 -1.20 -7.40 -4.76
N GLY A 10 -1.18 -6.14 -5.14
CA GLY A 10 -1.89 -5.63 -6.31
C GLY A 10 -3.39 -5.43 -6.10
N GLU A 11 -3.95 -5.83 -4.95
CA GLU A 11 -5.35 -5.59 -4.65
C GLU A 11 -5.59 -4.09 -4.45
N PRO A 12 -6.58 -3.48 -5.15
CA PRO A 12 -6.89 -2.09 -4.94
C PRO A 12 -7.72 -1.89 -3.67
N VAL A 13 -7.39 -0.81 -2.97
CA VAL A 13 -8.03 -0.43 -1.71
C VAL A 13 -8.36 1.05 -1.70
N ALA A 14 -9.27 1.44 -0.82
CA ALA A 14 -9.53 2.84 -0.53
C ALA A 14 -9.56 3.10 0.98
N THR A 15 -9.08 4.27 1.40
CA THR A 15 -9.29 4.75 2.77
C THR A 15 -10.75 5.16 2.97
N PHE A 16 -11.17 5.34 4.22
CA PHE A 16 -12.48 5.93 4.52
C PHE A 16 -12.67 7.33 3.93
N GLY A 17 -11.58 8.08 3.72
CA GLY A 17 -11.60 9.39 3.05
C GLY A 17 -11.70 9.31 1.53
N GLY A 18 -11.84 8.12 0.95
CA GLY A 18 -12.00 7.92 -0.50
C GLY A 18 -10.71 7.89 -1.31
N MET A 19 -9.56 8.12 -0.67
CA MET A 19 -8.25 8.06 -1.33
C MET A 19 -7.94 6.63 -1.75
N THR A 20 -7.60 6.45 -3.02
CA THR A 20 -7.37 5.13 -3.61
C THR A 20 -5.89 4.74 -3.54
N GLY A 21 -5.60 3.46 -3.35
CA GLY A 21 -4.25 2.91 -3.33
C GLY A 21 -4.20 1.44 -3.78
N LEU A 22 -2.98 0.93 -3.91
CA LEU A 22 -2.68 -0.47 -4.23
C LEU A 22 -1.87 -1.11 -3.10
N VAL A 23 -2.24 -2.33 -2.74
CA VAL A 23 -1.48 -3.16 -1.79
C VAL A 23 -0.15 -3.57 -2.42
N LEU A 24 0.96 -3.32 -1.73
CA LEU A 24 2.31 -3.61 -2.24
C LEU A 24 2.77 -5.01 -1.83
N ASP A 25 3.43 -5.75 -2.71
CA ASP A 25 4.23 -6.89 -2.27
C ASP A 25 5.46 -6.42 -1.45
N HIS A 26 6.20 -7.37 -0.87
CA HIS A 26 7.37 -7.05 -0.04
C HIS A 26 8.48 -6.32 -0.82
N GLU A 27 8.66 -6.63 -2.11
CA GLU A 27 9.71 -6.06 -2.93
C GLU A 27 9.37 -4.62 -3.34
N MET A 28 8.14 -4.39 -3.81
CA MET A 28 7.59 -3.08 -4.12
C MET A 28 7.55 -2.19 -2.89
N TYR A 29 7.16 -2.72 -1.73
CA TYR A 29 7.21 -1.98 -0.47
C TYR A 29 8.65 -1.60 -0.09
N GLY A 30 9.60 -2.53 -0.24
CA GLY A 30 11.03 -2.25 -0.02
C GLY A 30 11.56 -1.14 -0.92
N ARG A 31 11.13 -1.09 -2.19
CA ARG A 31 11.44 -0.01 -3.12
C ARG A 31 10.78 1.31 -2.74
N ALA A 32 9.46 1.31 -2.52
CA ALA A 32 8.69 2.50 -2.15
C ALA A 32 9.29 3.19 -0.90
N ARG A 33 9.71 2.43 0.12
CA ARG A 33 10.37 2.99 1.31
C ARG A 33 11.67 3.75 1.03
N LYS A 34 12.37 3.42 -0.06
CA LYS A 34 13.64 4.04 -0.43
C LYS A 34 13.45 5.25 -1.34
N THR A 35 12.40 5.25 -2.14
CA THR A 35 12.26 6.18 -3.27
C THR A 35 11.07 7.13 -3.15
N LEU A 36 10.09 6.82 -2.30
CA LEU A 36 8.86 7.58 -2.14
C LEU A 36 8.70 8.04 -0.68
N PRO A 37 8.10 9.22 -0.46
CA PRO A 37 7.82 9.70 0.89
C PRO A 37 6.73 8.89 1.60
N GLU A 38 6.86 8.74 2.91
CA GLU A 38 5.79 8.20 3.76
C GLU A 38 4.71 9.27 3.95
N GLY A 39 3.45 8.93 3.64
CA GLY A 39 2.33 9.88 3.63
C GLY A 39 1.84 10.27 5.02
N ARG A 40 2.12 9.44 6.03
CA ARG A 40 1.68 9.62 7.41
C ARG A 40 0.15 9.68 7.55
N LYS A 41 -0.59 8.95 6.72
CA LYS A 41 -2.06 9.02 6.68
C LYS A 41 -2.73 8.56 7.97
N ALA A 42 -3.92 9.11 8.23
CA ALA A 42 -4.78 8.69 9.32
C ALA A 42 -5.14 7.21 9.17
N GLY A 43 -5.08 6.46 10.28
CA GLY A 43 -5.34 5.02 10.27
C GLY A 43 -4.16 4.14 9.85
N ARG A 44 -2.98 4.74 9.63
CA ARG A 44 -1.72 3.99 9.47
C ARG A 44 -1.39 3.17 10.71
N TYR A 45 -0.68 2.08 10.50
CA TYR A 45 -0.07 1.28 11.55
C TYR A 45 1.10 2.08 12.15
N PHE A 46 0.92 2.51 13.39
CA PHE A 46 1.96 3.15 14.19
C PHE A 46 2.21 2.29 15.43
N ALA A 47 3.44 1.79 15.55
CA ALA A 47 3.93 1.08 16.73
C ALA A 47 5.34 1.60 17.06
N PRO A 48 5.50 2.44 18.10
CA PRO A 48 6.81 2.95 18.49
C PRO A 48 7.73 1.80 18.90
N GLY A 49 8.96 1.76 18.36
CA GLY A 49 9.97 0.76 18.68
C GLY A 49 9.84 -0.60 17.98
N CYS A 50 8.88 -0.80 17.07
CA CYS A 50 8.70 -2.07 16.35
C CYS A 50 8.99 -1.95 14.85
N CYS A 51 9.62 -2.97 14.28
CA CYS A 51 9.88 -3.05 12.84
C CYS A 51 8.58 -3.30 12.06
N GLN A 52 8.28 -2.44 11.07
CA GLN A 52 7.21 -2.71 10.11
C GLN A 52 7.49 -4.03 9.38
N ARG A 53 6.63 -5.03 9.60
CA ARG A 53 6.72 -6.38 9.01
C ARG A 53 5.36 -6.68 8.37
N PRO A 54 5.16 -6.26 7.10
CA PRO A 54 3.94 -6.56 6.35
C PRO A 54 3.57 -8.03 6.42
N ASP A 55 2.41 -8.30 7.02
CA ASP A 55 1.81 -9.62 7.14
C ASP A 55 0.51 -9.75 6.32
N TYR A 56 0.04 -8.63 5.74
CA TYR A 56 -1.19 -8.54 4.95
C TYR A 56 -2.47 -8.90 5.72
N VAL A 57 -2.38 -8.92 7.05
CA VAL A 57 -3.48 -9.24 7.97
C VAL A 57 -3.64 -8.15 9.01
N THR A 58 -2.56 -7.57 9.53
CA THR A 58 -2.56 -6.47 10.50
C THR A 58 -1.77 -5.25 9.99
N GLN A 59 -0.79 -5.50 9.12
CA GLN A 59 0.09 -4.53 8.51
C GLN A 59 0.00 -4.68 6.99
N VAL A 60 -0.73 -3.76 6.35
CA VAL A 60 -1.00 -3.77 4.92
C VAL A 60 -0.27 -2.59 4.27
N PRO A 61 0.85 -2.82 3.56
CA PRO A 61 1.57 -1.75 2.88
C PRO A 61 0.75 -1.30 1.66
N VAL A 62 0.50 0.00 1.56
CA VAL A 62 -0.31 0.59 0.48
C VAL A 62 0.45 1.77 -0.13
N LEU A 63 0.53 1.80 -1.46
CA LEU A 63 0.91 2.99 -2.22
C LEU A 63 -0.36 3.70 -2.68
N PHE A 64 -0.49 4.98 -2.39
CA PHE A 64 -1.64 5.78 -2.73
C PHE A 64 -1.46 6.56 -4.04
N GLU A 65 -2.58 6.99 -4.62
CA GLU A 65 -2.63 7.76 -5.87
C GLU A 65 -1.91 9.13 -5.80
N ASP A 66 -1.59 9.61 -4.60
CA ASP A 66 -0.79 10.82 -4.38
C ASP A 66 0.72 10.57 -4.36
N GLY A 67 1.17 9.33 -4.61
CA GLY A 67 2.58 8.97 -4.66
C GLY A 67 3.23 8.75 -3.29
N THR A 68 2.45 8.71 -2.22
CA THR A 68 2.93 8.41 -0.87
C THR A 68 2.60 6.97 -0.46
N TRP A 69 3.47 6.36 0.34
CA TRP A 69 3.19 5.05 0.93
C TRP A 69 2.86 5.17 2.41
N ASP A 70 2.05 4.24 2.92
CA ASP A 70 1.85 4.01 4.35
C ASP A 70 1.60 2.52 4.60
N VAL A 71 1.96 2.02 5.78
CA VAL A 71 1.47 0.72 6.26
C VAL A 71 0.14 0.97 6.96
N MET A 72 -0.95 0.41 6.45
CA MET A 72 -2.30 0.65 6.95
C MET A 72 -2.78 -0.47 7.87
N ARG A 73 -3.61 -0.11 8.86
CA ARG A 73 -4.41 -1.11 9.58
C ARG A 73 -5.58 -1.55 8.69
N PRO A 74 -5.91 -2.85 8.62
CA PRO A 74 -7.03 -3.40 7.84
C PRO A 74 -8.34 -2.66 8.05
N MET A 75 -8.64 -2.29 9.30
CA MET A 75 -9.90 -1.61 9.64
C MET A 75 -10.03 -0.23 9.00
N ASN A 76 -8.93 0.37 8.51
CA ASN A 76 -8.88 1.73 7.96
C ASN A 76 -8.82 1.78 6.43
N ILE A 77 -8.86 0.61 5.79
CA ILE A 77 -8.89 0.46 4.33
C ILE A 77 -9.95 -0.55 3.94
N LYS A 78 -10.56 -0.37 2.78
CA LYS A 78 -11.54 -1.30 2.21
C LYS A 78 -11.08 -1.76 0.85
N LYS A 79 -11.31 -3.03 0.53
CA LYS A 79 -11.13 -3.55 -0.83
C LYS A 79 -12.02 -2.77 -1.79
N LYS A 80 -11.45 -2.39 -2.93
CA LYS A 80 -12.15 -1.65 -3.98
C LYS A 80 -11.88 -2.33 -5.31
N SER A 81 -12.78 -3.24 -5.70
CA SER A 81 -12.67 -3.98 -6.96
C SER A 81 -12.89 -3.11 -8.20
N ASP A 82 -13.51 -1.94 -8.03
CA ASP A 82 -13.87 -1.01 -9.10
C ASP A 82 -13.07 0.29 -8.99
N ILE A 83 -11.77 0.21 -9.28
CA ILE A 83 -10.95 1.41 -9.51
C ILE A 83 -10.78 1.59 -11.01
N ALA A 84 -10.85 2.85 -11.47
CA ALA A 84 -10.59 3.16 -12.86
C ALA A 84 -9.19 2.67 -13.26
N GLU A 85 -9.09 1.96 -14.38
CA GLU A 85 -7.84 1.37 -14.86
C GLU A 85 -6.72 2.41 -15.01
N GLU A 86 -7.07 3.65 -15.36
CA GLU A 86 -6.11 4.78 -15.41
C GLU A 86 -5.49 5.08 -14.04
N LYS A 87 -6.28 5.05 -12.95
CA LYS A 87 -5.75 5.24 -11.59
C LYS A 87 -4.83 4.10 -11.20
N ARG A 88 -5.22 2.87 -11.51
CA ARG A 88 -4.40 1.68 -11.27
C ARG A 88 -3.04 1.81 -11.97
N LYS A 89 -3.05 2.10 -13.27
CA LYS A 89 -1.86 2.31 -14.08
C LYS A 89 -1.00 3.47 -13.58
N ALA A 90 -1.61 4.56 -13.11
CA ALA A 90 -0.86 5.69 -12.56
C ALA A 90 -0.03 5.28 -11.33
N ILE A 91 -0.64 4.54 -10.39
CA ILE A 91 0.05 4.03 -9.20
C ILE A 91 1.14 3.02 -9.59
N GLU A 92 0.84 2.10 -10.52
CA GLU A 92 1.83 1.12 -10.99
C GLU A 92 3.03 1.78 -11.70
N ARG A 93 2.84 2.89 -12.42
CA ARG A 93 3.93 3.63 -13.06
C ARG A 93 4.87 4.27 -12.04
N MET A 94 4.37 4.71 -10.89
CA MET A 94 5.20 5.27 -9.80
C MET A 94 6.18 4.22 -9.25
N LEU A 95 5.82 2.93 -9.31
CA LEU A 95 6.67 1.81 -8.89
C LEU A 95 7.69 1.38 -9.96
N LYS A 96 7.42 1.64 -11.25
CA LYS A 96 8.31 1.28 -12.36
C LYS A 96 9.43 2.30 -12.59
N LYS A 97 9.18 3.58 -12.33
CA LYS A 97 10.17 4.67 -12.52
C LYS A 97 11.44 4.56 -11.67
N THR A 98 11.53 3.58 -10.77
CA THR A 98 12.65 3.36 -9.85
C THR A 98 13.52 2.16 -10.24
N SER A 99 13.33 1.59 -11.43
CA SER A 99 14.09 0.43 -11.93
C SER A 99 15.01 0.74 -13.13
N ASP A 100 15.17 2.02 -13.48
CA ASP A 100 15.91 2.51 -14.66
C ASP A 100 16.98 3.58 -14.28
N ASP A 101 17.62 3.43 -13.13
CA ASP A 101 18.83 4.18 -12.73
C ASP A 101 19.91 3.23 -12.19
#